data_AF-A0A3E5EIT6-F1
#
_entry.id   AF-A0A3E5EIT6-F1
#
_cell.length_a   1.000
_cell.length_b   1.000
_cell.length_c   1.000
_cell.angle_alpha   90.00
_cell.angle_beta   90.00
_cell.angle_gamma   90.00
#
_symmetry.space_group_name_H-M   'P 1'
#
loop_
_entity.id
_entity.type
_entity.pdbx_description
1 polymer ?
#
loop_
_entity_poly.entity_id
_entity_poly.type
_entity_poly.pdbx_seq_one_letter_code
_entity_poly.pdbx_strand_id
1 'polypeptide(L)'
;MAIVKHIKSRNANYSAAINYLLFEHDEKTGKKIVDESGRSILRKEFYMDGLGIDHDSAGYATPQGLRNVLIISATPYQWKHMIGQRTCRRNTDETRIVMLQIWQRLYKLSPILFAPDLTGPFCQRGSCMEKQMSCQTPISRFWIPSDILKADYPLLIRKEVSSHKD
;
A
#
# COMPACT_ATOMS: atom_id res chain seq x y z
N MET A 1 18.99 -3.37 -13.24
CA MET A 1 18.83 -2.11 -12.49
C MET A 1 17.36 -1.76 -12.52
N ALA A 2 16.68 -1.68 -11.36
CA ALA A 2 15.28 -1.25 -11.31
C ALA A 2 15.31 0.27 -11.22
N ILE A 3 14.60 0.95 -12.11
CA ILE A 3 14.54 2.40 -12.11
C ILE A 3 13.21 2.78 -11.47
N VAL A 4 13.29 3.41 -10.31
CA VAL A 4 12.13 4.01 -9.64
C VAL A 4 12.10 5.47 -10.06
N LYS A 5 11.14 5.85 -10.91
CA LYS A 5 10.88 7.27 -11.20
C LYS A 5 9.72 7.71 -10.33
N HIS A 6 9.99 8.62 -9.39
CA HIS A 6 8.94 9.33 -8.68
C HIS A 6 8.34 10.36 -9.62
N ILE A 7 7.06 10.19 -9.96
CA ILE A 7 6.31 11.19 -10.72
C ILE A 7 5.37 11.88 -9.74
N LYS A 8 5.49 13.20 -9.62
CA LYS A 8 4.55 14.01 -8.84
C LYS A 8 3.15 13.83 -9.45
N SER A 9 2.31 13.00 -8.85
CA SER A 9 0.90 12.93 -9.19
C SER A 9 0.23 14.20 -8.73
N ARG A 10 -0.15 15.07 -9.68
CA ARG A 10 -0.95 16.27 -9.39
C ARG A 10 -2.39 15.93 -8.96
N ASN A 11 -2.75 14.65 -8.91
CA ASN A 11 -4.11 14.17 -8.64
C ASN A 11 -4.27 13.47 -7.29
N ALA A 12 -3.26 13.54 -6.41
CA ALA A 12 -3.50 13.27 -5.00
C ALA A 12 -4.31 14.45 -4.43
N ASN A 13 -5.45 14.19 -3.79
CA ASN A 13 -6.19 15.22 -3.07
C ASN A 13 -5.36 15.65 -1.84
N TYR A 14 -4.32 16.47 -2.07
CA TYR A 14 -3.47 17.05 -1.04
C TYR A 14 -4.28 17.86 -0.03
N SER A 15 -5.44 18.37 -0.45
CA SER A 15 -6.39 19.04 0.43
C SER A 15 -6.90 18.13 1.55
N ALA A 16 -6.93 16.79 1.39
CA ALA A 16 -7.33 15.89 2.48
C ALA A 16 -6.30 15.88 3.63
N ALA A 17 -5.00 15.85 3.30
CA ALA A 17 -3.94 15.91 4.30
C ALA A 17 -3.85 17.31 4.94
N ILE A 18 -3.96 18.35 4.12
CA ILE A 18 -4.02 19.74 4.60
C ILE A 18 -5.23 19.95 5.51
N ASN A 19 -6.42 19.45 5.14
CA ASN A 19 -7.61 19.52 5.99
C ASN A 19 -7.42 18.75 7.30
N TYR A 20 -6.76 17.60 7.28
CA TYR A 20 -6.46 16.82 8.48
C TYR A 20 -5.56 17.57 9.47
N LEU A 21 -4.61 18.34 8.94
CA LEU A 21 -3.70 19.16 9.73
C LEU A 21 -4.37 20.45 10.24
N LEU A 22 -5.20 21.08 9.41
CA LEU A 22 -5.91 22.33 9.73
C LEU A 22 -7.02 22.15 10.75
N PHE A 23 -7.83 21.10 10.61
CA PHE A 23 -9.07 20.94 11.37
C PHE A 23 -8.99 19.82 12.41
N GLU A 24 -9.76 19.95 13.49
CA GLU A 24 -9.93 18.89 14.47
C GLU A 24 -10.71 17.72 13.88
N HIS A 25 -10.28 16.50 14.21
CA HIS A 25 -10.90 15.26 13.77
C HIS A 25 -11.18 14.38 14.98
N ASP A 26 -12.30 13.69 14.97
CA ASP A 26 -12.59 12.66 15.94
C ASP A 26 -11.65 11.46 15.72
N GLU A 27 -10.85 11.11 16.74
CA GLU A 27 -9.79 10.11 16.64
C GLU A 27 -10.29 8.69 16.35
N LYS A 28 -11.56 8.40 16.67
CA LYS A 28 -12.15 7.06 16.49
C LYS A 28 -12.80 6.90 15.13
N THR A 29 -13.35 7.98 14.58
CA THR A 29 -14.11 7.96 13.32
C THR A 29 -13.37 8.61 12.15
N GLY A 30 -12.33 9.38 12.42
CA GLY A 30 -11.55 10.12 11.41
C GLY A 30 -12.34 11.24 10.72
N LYS A 31 -13.51 11.61 11.24
CA LYS A 31 -14.35 12.67 10.67
C LYS A 31 -13.98 14.02 11.28
N LYS A 32 -14.07 15.08 10.47
CA LYS A 32 -13.90 16.47 10.92
C LYS A 32 -14.92 16.82 11.99
N ILE A 33 -14.48 17.44 13.07
CA ILE A 33 -15.34 18.02 14.10
C ILE A 33 -15.83 19.37 13.57
N VAL A 34 -17.13 19.59 13.65
CA VAL A 34 -17.79 20.81 13.19
C VAL A 34 -18.45 21.52 14.36
N ASP A 35 -18.50 22.85 14.30
CA ASP A 35 -19.24 23.68 15.24
C ASP A 35 -20.76 23.57 15.04
N GLU A 36 -21.51 24.23 15.91
CA GLU A 36 -22.99 24.27 15.88
C GLU A 36 -23.54 24.86 14.57
N SER A 37 -22.73 25.60 13.83
CA SER A 37 -23.06 26.17 12.51
C SER A 37 -22.61 25.30 11.33
N GLY A 38 -22.06 24.11 11.60
CA GLY A 38 -21.57 23.17 10.59
C GLY A 38 -20.20 23.53 9.98
N ARG A 39 -19.47 24.48 10.55
CA ARG A 39 -18.12 24.88 10.09
C ARG A 39 -17.07 24.03 10.79
N SER A 40 -15.97 23.73 10.09
CA SER A 40 -14.91 22.88 10.65
C SER A 40 -14.09 23.63 11.69
N ILE A 41 -13.85 23.01 12.84
CA ILE A 41 -13.09 23.60 13.95
C ILE A 41 -11.59 23.51 13.64
N LEU A 42 -10.87 24.62 13.71
CA LEU A 42 -9.41 24.66 13.53
C LEU A 42 -8.70 24.04 14.75
N ARG A 43 -7.62 23.29 14.51
CA ARG A 43 -6.84 22.66 15.57
C ARG A 43 -6.08 23.73 16.38
N LYS A 44 -6.16 23.65 17.72
CA LYS A 44 -5.61 24.66 18.63
C LYS A 44 -4.10 24.92 18.48
N GLU A 45 -3.31 23.91 18.10
CA GLU A 45 -1.86 24.04 17.91
C GLU A 45 -1.43 24.31 16.46
N PHE A 46 -2.38 24.46 15.53
CA PHE A 46 -2.05 24.72 14.14
C PHE A 46 -1.86 26.24 13.92
N TYR A 47 -0.65 26.72 14.21
CA TYR A 47 -0.27 28.08 13.84
C TYR A 47 -0.20 28.21 12.31
N MET A 48 -1.18 28.93 11.76
CA MET A 48 -1.25 29.35 10.36
C MET A 48 -0.14 30.34 9.95
N ASP A 49 0.69 30.81 10.90
CA ASP A 49 1.85 31.68 10.63
C ASP A 49 2.98 30.98 9.84
N GLY A 50 2.84 29.68 9.55
CA GLY A 50 3.75 28.92 8.69
C GLY A 50 3.49 29.05 7.18
N LEU A 51 2.49 29.80 6.70
CA LEU A 51 2.16 29.86 5.26
C LEU A 51 3.13 30.69 4.39
N GLY A 52 4.40 30.78 4.79
CA GLY A 52 5.54 31.23 3.98
C GLY A 52 6.57 30.14 3.67
N ILE A 53 6.37 28.89 4.13
CA ILE A 53 7.30 27.78 3.85
C ILE A 53 6.96 27.07 2.54
N ASP A 54 8.00 26.62 1.83
CA ASP A 54 7.88 25.91 0.57
C ASP A 54 7.31 24.49 0.76
N HIS A 55 6.77 23.93 -0.32
CA HIS A 55 6.15 22.60 -0.30
C HIS A 55 7.11 21.47 0.10
N ASP A 56 8.42 21.60 -0.15
CA ASP A 56 9.41 20.59 0.22
C ASP A 56 9.58 20.57 1.74
N SER A 57 9.70 21.76 2.35
CA SER A 57 9.74 21.95 3.81
C SER A 57 8.45 21.47 4.49
N ALA A 58 7.28 21.76 3.92
CA ALA A 58 6.00 21.28 4.47
C ALA A 58 5.87 19.75 4.43
N GLY A 59 6.56 19.09 3.49
CA GLY A 59 6.58 17.63 3.35
C GLY A 59 7.08 16.89 4.60
N TYR A 60 8.02 17.47 5.34
CA TYR A 60 8.58 16.86 6.56
C TYR A 60 7.58 16.70 7.69
N ALA A 61 6.51 17.51 7.71
CA ALA A 61 5.44 17.41 8.70
C ALA A 61 4.33 16.43 8.27
N THR A 62 4.36 15.90 7.04
CA THR A 62 3.29 15.04 6.53
C THR A 62 3.37 13.62 7.09
N PRO A 63 2.22 12.98 7.39
CA PRO A 63 2.21 11.61 7.90
C PRO A 63 2.68 10.62 6.82
N GLN A 64 3.37 9.54 7.24
CA GLN A 64 3.85 8.50 6.32
C GLN A 64 2.73 7.74 5.58
N GLY A 65 1.48 7.84 6.05
CA GLY A 65 0.31 7.29 5.36
C GLY A 65 -0.14 8.10 4.14
N LEU A 66 0.58 9.15 3.75
CA LEU A 66 0.26 9.94 2.56
C LEU A 66 0.42 9.09 1.30
N ARG A 67 -0.56 9.16 0.40
CA ARG A 67 -0.56 8.38 -0.84
C ARG A 67 0.44 8.95 -1.83
N ASN A 68 1.35 8.09 -2.29
CA ASN A 68 2.33 8.41 -3.32
C ASN A 68 2.09 7.57 -4.58
N VAL A 69 2.41 8.14 -5.74
CA VAL A 69 2.38 7.44 -7.04
C VAL A 69 3.81 7.21 -7.49
N LEU A 70 4.16 5.94 -7.71
CA LEU A 70 5.48 5.52 -8.17
C LEU A 70 5.35 4.85 -9.54
N ILE A 71 6.23 5.19 -10.47
CA ILE A 71 6.42 4.42 -11.70
C ILE A 71 7.68 3.58 -11.54
N ILE A 72 7.51 2.25 -11.63
CA ILE A 72 8.57 1.28 -11.43
C ILE A 72 8.75 0.48 -12.72
N SER A 73 9.94 0.55 -13.31
CA SER A 73 10.36 -0.36 -14.37
C SER A 73 11.40 -1.33 -13.84
N ALA A 74 11.13 -2.63 -13.97
CA ALA A 74 12.02 -3.69 -13.50
C ALA A 74 11.95 -4.91 -14.44
N THR A 75 13.04 -5.65 -14.53
CA THR A 75 13.10 -6.88 -15.34
C THR A 75 12.33 -8.02 -14.66
N PRO A 76 11.94 -9.08 -15.38
CA PRO A 76 11.25 -10.22 -14.78
C PRO A 76 12.01 -10.84 -13.59
N TYR A 77 13.34 -10.94 -13.68
CA TYR A 77 14.17 -11.43 -12.59
C TYR A 77 14.04 -10.55 -11.33
N GLN A 78 14.04 -9.23 -11.49
CA GLN A 78 13.88 -8.30 -10.39
C GLN A 78 12.49 -8.38 -9.77
N TRP A 79 11.45 -8.54 -10.60
CA TRP A 79 10.09 -8.78 -10.09
C TRP A 79 10.01 -10.06 -9.26
N LYS A 80 10.58 -11.17 -9.75
CA LYS A 80 10.64 -12.43 -8.99
C LYS A 80 11.30 -12.24 -7.64
N HIS A 81 12.41 -11.50 -7.60
CA HIS A 81 13.13 -11.22 -6.37
C HIS A 81 12.31 -10.36 -5.39
N MET A 82 11.74 -9.25 -5.86
CA MET A 82 10.92 -8.35 -5.04
C MET A 82 9.68 -9.07 -4.49
N ILE A 83 8.96 -9.82 -5.33
CA ILE A 83 7.76 -10.57 -4.94
C ILE A 83 8.13 -11.66 -3.91
N GLY A 84 9.21 -12.40 -4.16
CA GLY A 84 9.68 -13.47 -3.28
C GLY A 84 10.07 -13.00 -1.88
N GLN A 85 10.48 -11.74 -1.72
CA GLN A 85 10.77 -11.15 -0.41
C GLN A 85 9.53 -10.55 0.25
N ARG A 86 8.63 -9.95 -0.53
CA ARG A 86 7.63 -9.02 0.00
C ARG A 86 6.21 -9.58 0.13
N THR A 87 5.94 -10.79 -0.35
CA THR A 87 4.60 -11.41 -0.28
C THR A 87 4.40 -12.34 0.93
N CYS A 88 5.48 -12.70 1.63
CA CYS A 88 5.44 -13.53 2.84
C CYS A 88 4.61 -12.88 3.95
N ARG A 89 3.87 -13.68 4.75
CA ARG A 89 3.02 -13.22 5.88
C ARG A 89 3.73 -12.46 7.00
N ARG A 90 5.07 -12.49 7.02
CA ARG A 90 5.85 -11.66 7.96
C ARG A 90 5.92 -10.19 7.57
N ASN A 91 5.66 -9.87 6.30
CA ASN A 91 5.82 -8.51 5.79
C ASN A 91 4.54 -7.71 6.07
N THR A 92 4.62 -6.38 6.04
CA THR A 92 3.45 -5.53 6.30
C THR A 92 2.36 -5.76 5.25
N ASP A 93 1.10 -5.73 5.68
CA ASP A 93 -0.03 -6.04 4.80
C ASP A 93 -0.12 -5.09 3.62
N GLU A 94 0.19 -3.80 3.81
CA GLU A 94 0.18 -2.79 2.74
C GLU A 94 1.14 -3.19 1.61
N THR A 95 2.36 -3.60 1.97
CA THR A 95 3.37 -4.01 0.98
C THR A 95 2.98 -5.33 0.33
N ARG A 96 2.46 -6.28 1.13
CA ARG A 96 2.03 -7.60 0.65
C ARG A 96 0.92 -7.48 -0.38
N ILE A 97 -0.12 -6.69 -0.10
CA ILE A 97 -1.26 -6.47 -0.99
C ILE A 97 -0.78 -5.93 -2.34
N VAL A 98 0.04 -4.88 -2.35
CA VAL A 98 0.58 -4.28 -3.58
C VAL A 98 1.37 -5.31 -4.39
N MET A 99 2.28 -6.04 -3.74
CA MET A 99 3.12 -7.04 -4.42
C MET A 99 2.33 -8.23 -4.92
N LEU A 100 1.32 -8.70 -4.19
CA LEU A 100 0.41 -9.77 -4.64
C LEU A 100 -0.44 -9.32 -5.83
N GLN A 101 -0.92 -8.08 -5.84
CA GLN A 101 -1.66 -7.51 -6.97
C GLN A 101 -0.78 -7.36 -8.23
N ILE A 102 0.49 -6.98 -8.07
CA ILE A 102 1.45 -6.96 -9.18
C ILE A 102 1.69 -8.38 -9.67
N TRP A 103 1.97 -9.30 -8.75
CA TRP A 103 2.22 -10.70 -9.10
C TRP A 103 1.02 -11.34 -9.79
N GLN A 104 -0.21 -11.08 -9.34
CA GLN A 104 -1.43 -11.56 -10.00
C GLN A 104 -1.50 -11.11 -11.47
N ARG A 105 -1.18 -9.84 -11.75
CA ARG A 105 -1.17 -9.32 -13.13
C ARG A 105 -0.05 -9.97 -13.96
N LEU A 106 1.15 -10.09 -13.42
CA LEU A 106 2.27 -10.75 -14.08
C LEU A 106 1.99 -12.23 -14.36
N TYR A 107 1.37 -12.94 -13.41
CA TYR A 107 0.96 -14.33 -13.57
C TYR A 107 -0.09 -14.49 -14.67
N LYS A 108 -1.06 -13.57 -14.79
CA LYS A 108 -2.00 -13.55 -15.92
C LYS A 108 -1.31 -13.34 -17.27
N LEU A 109 -0.26 -12.53 -17.31
CA LEU A 109 0.51 -12.28 -18.54
C LEU A 109 1.37 -13.48 -18.95
N SER A 110 2.04 -14.13 -18.00
CA SER A 110 2.84 -15.33 -18.27
C SER A 110 2.86 -16.26 -17.04
N PRO A 111 1.95 -17.25 -17.00
CA PRO A 111 1.85 -18.18 -15.87
C PRO A 111 3.12 -18.99 -15.66
N ILE A 112 3.78 -19.40 -16.75
CA ILE A 112 5.01 -20.19 -16.72
C ILE A 112 6.16 -19.35 -16.14
N LEU A 113 6.32 -18.12 -16.62
CA LEU A 113 7.41 -17.26 -16.17
C LEU A 113 7.24 -16.86 -14.70
N PHE A 114 6.00 -16.60 -14.26
CA PHE A 114 5.69 -16.09 -12.93
C PHE A 114 5.04 -17.13 -12.00
N ALA A 115 5.31 -18.41 -12.23
CA ALA A 115 4.75 -19.51 -11.46
C ALA A 115 5.10 -19.43 -9.95
N PRO A 116 4.25 -19.96 -9.05
CA PRO A 116 4.46 -19.93 -7.59
C PRO A 116 5.79 -20.52 -7.11
N ASP A 117 6.25 -21.59 -7.74
CA ASP A 117 7.53 -22.24 -7.48
C ASP A 117 8.75 -21.39 -7.87
N LEU A 118 8.58 -20.40 -8.75
CA LEU A 118 9.65 -19.50 -9.21
C LEU A 118 9.58 -18.10 -8.58
N THR A 119 8.37 -17.62 -8.29
CA THR A 119 8.11 -16.20 -7.96
C THR A 119 7.57 -16.01 -6.55
N GLY A 120 6.92 -17.04 -6.00
CA GLY A 120 6.33 -16.98 -4.67
C GLY A 120 7.35 -16.73 -3.56
N PRO A 121 6.89 -16.39 -2.34
CA PRO A 121 7.78 -16.15 -1.23
C PRO A 121 8.60 -17.39 -0.89
N PHE A 122 9.75 -17.20 -0.25
CA PHE A 122 10.62 -18.33 0.09
C PHE A 122 9.89 -19.38 0.95
N CYS A 123 8.99 -18.96 1.84
CA CYS A 123 8.16 -19.87 2.63
C CYS A 123 7.18 -20.71 1.80
N GLN A 124 6.85 -20.27 0.58
CA GLN A 124 6.07 -21.05 -0.39
C GLN A 124 6.96 -22.02 -1.17
N ARG A 125 8.20 -21.62 -1.50
CA ARG A 125 9.12 -22.45 -2.31
C ARG A 125 9.91 -23.47 -1.50
N GLY A 126 10.00 -23.28 -0.18
CA GLY A 126 10.77 -24.13 0.72
C GLY A 126 10.51 -23.71 2.16
N SER A 127 11.49 -23.05 2.77
CA SER A 127 11.42 -22.54 4.14
C SER A 127 11.50 -21.03 4.18
N CYS A 128 11.01 -20.45 5.28
CA CYS A 128 11.15 -19.01 5.50
C CYS A 128 12.62 -18.68 5.82
N MET A 129 13.23 -17.82 5.00
CA MET A 129 14.67 -17.48 5.11
C MET A 129 15.02 -16.61 6.34
N GLU A 130 14.01 -16.15 7.07
CA GLU A 130 14.15 -15.13 8.12
C GLU A 130 14.35 -15.75 9.52
N LYS A 131 14.50 -17.07 9.60
CA LYS A 131 14.85 -17.83 10.82
C LYS A 131 13.97 -17.44 12.00
N GLN A 132 14.51 -16.71 12.98
CA GLN A 132 13.79 -16.27 14.18
C GLN A 132 12.62 -15.33 13.85
N MET A 133 12.70 -14.58 12.76
CA MET A 133 11.64 -13.68 12.27
C MET A 133 10.79 -14.35 11.17
N SER A 134 10.64 -15.67 11.22
CA SER A 134 9.85 -16.42 10.25
C SER A 134 8.35 -16.09 10.32
N CYS A 135 7.62 -16.34 9.24
CA CYS A 135 6.18 -16.10 9.20
C CYS A 135 5.35 -17.04 10.09
N GLN A 136 5.94 -18.15 10.55
CA GLN A 136 5.30 -19.26 11.29
C GLN A 136 4.17 -19.99 10.54
N THR A 137 3.48 -19.31 9.61
CA THR A 137 2.37 -19.79 8.79
C THR A 137 2.74 -19.70 7.30
N PRO A 138 3.45 -20.70 6.75
CA PRO A 138 3.89 -20.67 5.36
C PRO A 138 2.71 -20.66 4.38
N ILE A 139 2.95 -20.11 3.18
CA ILE A 139 1.98 -20.12 2.09
C ILE A 139 2.02 -21.49 1.40
N SER A 140 0.85 -22.03 1.05
CA SER A 140 0.77 -23.32 0.35
C SER A 140 1.45 -23.27 -1.02
N ARG A 141 2.17 -24.34 -1.36
CA ARG A 141 2.88 -24.49 -2.66
C ARG A 141 1.96 -24.36 -3.87
N PHE A 142 0.71 -24.75 -3.72
CA PHE A 142 -0.27 -24.78 -4.81
C PHE A 142 -1.02 -23.47 -5.01
N TRP A 143 -0.88 -22.52 -4.07
CA TRP A 143 -1.63 -21.28 -4.15
C TRP A 143 -1.05 -20.34 -5.21
N ILE A 144 -1.92 -19.88 -6.11
CA ILE A 144 -1.60 -18.76 -7.00
C ILE A 144 -1.83 -17.43 -6.27
N PRO A 145 -1.27 -16.30 -6.75
CA PRO A 145 -1.46 -15.00 -6.11
C PRO A 145 -2.94 -14.63 -5.86
N SER A 146 -3.85 -15.05 -6.74
CA SER A 146 -5.29 -14.87 -6.54
C SER A 146 -5.85 -15.61 -5.32
N ASP A 147 -5.36 -16.83 -5.05
CA ASP A 147 -5.81 -17.62 -3.90
C ASP A 147 -5.30 -17.02 -2.60
N ILE A 148 -4.04 -16.54 -2.61
CA ILE A 148 -3.44 -15.83 -1.47
C ILE A 148 -4.27 -14.58 -1.15
N LEU A 149 -4.60 -13.77 -2.17
CA LEU A 149 -5.42 -12.56 -1.97
C LEU A 149 -6.81 -12.88 -1.42
N LYS A 150 -7.46 -13.95 -1.91
CA LYS A 150 -8.78 -14.39 -1.42
C LYS A 150 -8.73 -14.84 0.04
N ALA A 151 -7.71 -15.63 0.39
CA ALA A 151 -7.57 -16.20 1.71
C ALA A 151 -7.15 -15.15 2.76
N ASP A 152 -6.13 -14.36 2.45
CA ASP A 152 -5.53 -13.43 3.41
C ASP A 152 -6.29 -12.08 3.46
N TYR A 153 -6.93 -11.66 2.36
CA TYR A 153 -7.56 -10.34 2.24
C TYR A 153 -8.98 -10.37 1.62
N PRO A 154 -9.94 -11.11 2.20
CA PRO A 154 -11.26 -11.35 1.61
C PRO A 154 -12.07 -10.06 1.40
N LEU A 155 -11.87 -9.01 2.20
CA LEU A 155 -12.60 -7.75 2.10
C LEU A 155 -12.19 -6.90 0.90
N LEU A 156 -10.96 -7.06 0.39
CA LEU A 156 -10.51 -6.33 -0.80
C LEU A 156 -11.27 -6.79 -2.04
N ILE A 157 -11.54 -8.09 -2.16
CA ILE A 157 -12.24 -8.67 -3.31
C ILE A 157 -13.72 -8.30 -3.31
N ARG A 158 -14.36 -8.23 -2.13
CA ARG A 158 -15.77 -7.82 -2.04
C ARG A 158 -16.02 -6.41 -2.58
N LYS A 159 -15.06 -5.49 -2.43
CA LYS A 159 -15.16 -4.12 -2.95
C LYS A 159 -15.07 -4.03 -4.48
N GLU A 160 -14.31 -4.92 -5.13
CA GLU A 160 -14.25 -4.95 -6.60
C GLU A 160 -15.59 -5.36 -7.22
N VAL A 161 -16.34 -6.27 -6.56
CA VAL A 161 -17.64 -6.74 -7.05
C VAL A 161 -18.74 -5.67 -6.91
N SER A 162 -18.67 -4.83 -5.87
CA SER A 162 -19.64 -3.73 -5.69
C SER A 162 -19.41 -2.55 -6.62
N SER A 163 -18.17 -2.27 -7.04
CA SER A 163 -17.85 -1.10 -7.88
C SER A 163 -18.16 -1.28 -9.37
N HIS A 164 -18.57 -2.48 -9.80
CA HIS A 164 -18.97 -2.77 -11.18
C HIS A 164 -20.51 -2.82 -11.36
N LYS A 165 -21.28 -2.38 -10.37
CA LYS A 165 -22.74 -2.37 -10.39
C LYS A 165 -23.39 -0.98 -10.42
N ASP A 166 -22.62 0.08 -10.56
CA ASP A 166 -23.12 1.45 -10.76
C ASP A 166 -22.66 2.01 -12.10
#